data_AF-A0A8J6RE45-F1
#
_entry.id   AF-A0A8J6RE45-F1
#
_cell.length_a   1.000
_cell.length_b   1.000
_cell.length_c   1.000
_cell.angle_alpha   90.00
_cell.angle_beta   90.00
_cell.angle_gamma   90.00
#
_symmetry.space_group_name_H-M   'P 1'
#
loop_
_entity.id
_entity.type
_entity.pdbx_description
1 polymer ?
#
loop_
_entity_poly.entity_id
_entity_poly.type
_entity_poly.pdbx_seq_one_letter_code
_entity_poly.pdbx_strand_id
1 'polypeptide(L)'
;MTDTTTLATKLADLKLFQNVLIDIEQKLMTATDDHTIRERLEGMLKSDRANLSNIEEAVTKLGSTAEPRDITQKHAEAVTKMTDSSELSLYDKFFQLELLKHQQTMNGLVLHKVGQTLSDSLQDAMEPLNKVNFENRAHQEVLKGVLYFVGTREIAGQEPDMGLWASVEQGVAALKGAIGSAVS
;
A
#
# COMPACT_ATOMS: atom_id res chain seq x y z
N MET A 1 3.95 -17.21 28.00
CA MET A 1 3.12 -16.56 26.96
C MET A 1 3.99 -15.51 26.30
N THR A 2 4.04 -15.47 24.98
CA THR A 2 4.74 -14.42 24.23
C THR A 2 3.99 -13.10 24.44
N ASP A 3 4.69 -12.02 24.79
CA ASP A 3 4.11 -10.69 24.85
C ASP A 3 3.83 -10.19 23.42
N THR A 4 2.54 -10.07 23.07
CA THR A 4 2.08 -9.66 21.74
C THR A 4 1.71 -8.18 21.66
N THR A 5 1.86 -7.40 22.74
CA THR A 5 1.42 -5.99 22.78
C THR A 5 2.09 -5.16 21.69
N THR A 6 3.38 -5.38 21.43
CA THR A 6 4.10 -4.69 20.35
C THR A 6 3.59 -5.09 18.97
N LEU A 7 3.29 -6.38 18.76
CA LEU A 7 2.76 -6.89 17.49
C LEU A 7 1.36 -6.31 17.22
N ALA A 8 0.49 -6.31 18.23
CA ALA A 8 -0.85 -5.72 18.17
C ALA A 8 -0.79 -4.23 17.81
N THR A 9 0.10 -3.48 18.47
CA THR A 9 0.30 -2.06 18.22
C THR A 9 0.76 -1.80 16.77
N LYS A 10 1.66 -2.63 16.24
CA LYS A 10 2.13 -2.49 14.86
C LYS A 10 1.10 -2.89 13.82
N LEU A 11 0.21 -3.85 14.11
CA LEU A 11 -0.95 -4.12 13.26
C LEU A 11 -1.95 -2.97 13.27
N ALA A 12 -2.16 -2.33 14.41
CA ALA A 12 -3.00 -1.14 14.50
C ALA A 12 -2.44 0.01 13.65
N ASP A 13 -1.11 0.22 13.67
CA ASP A 13 -0.44 1.16 12.76
C ASP A 13 -0.63 0.81 11.28
N LEU A 14 -0.47 -0.47 10.93
CA LEU A 14 -0.64 -0.98 9.57
C LEU A 14 -2.09 -0.74 9.08
N LYS A 15 -3.07 -0.99 9.94
CA LYS A 15 -4.49 -0.72 9.67
C LYS A 15 -4.75 0.77 9.48
N LEU A 16 -4.17 1.63 10.32
CA LEU A 16 -4.31 3.08 10.18
C LEU A 16 -3.80 3.54 8.80
N PHE A 17 -2.58 3.14 8.41
CA PHE A 17 -2.03 3.52 7.11
C PHE A 17 -2.82 2.94 5.94
N GLN A 18 -3.40 1.74 6.08
CA GLN A 18 -4.28 1.20 5.04
C GLN A 18 -5.48 2.12 4.78
N ASN A 19 -6.08 2.69 5.81
CA ASN A 19 -7.19 3.65 5.66
C ASN A 19 -6.72 4.96 5.00
N VAL A 20 -5.54 5.45 5.39
CA VAL A 20 -4.95 6.66 4.79
C VAL A 20 -4.65 6.46 3.29
N LEU A 21 -4.11 5.29 2.91
CA LEU A 21 -3.88 4.95 1.50
C LEU A 21 -5.17 4.98 0.68
N ILE A 22 -6.23 4.35 1.21
CA ILE A 22 -7.56 4.33 0.58
C ILE A 22 -8.13 5.75 0.40
N ASP A 23 -7.94 6.64 1.37
CA ASP A 23 -8.36 8.05 1.28
C ASP A 23 -7.57 8.82 0.22
N ILE A 24 -6.24 8.70 0.23
CA ILE A 24 -5.36 9.36 -0.73
C ILE A 24 -5.64 8.89 -2.16
N GLU A 25 -5.84 7.59 -2.38
CA GLU A 25 -6.18 7.03 -3.69
C GLU A 25 -7.49 7.65 -4.23
N GLN A 26 -8.52 7.76 -3.41
CA GLN A 26 -9.79 8.39 -3.80
C GLN A 26 -9.60 9.87 -4.16
N LYS A 27 -8.81 10.60 -3.38
CA LYS A 27 -8.50 12.02 -3.66
C LYS A 27 -7.69 12.20 -4.94
N LEU A 28 -6.73 11.32 -5.21
CA LEU A 28 -5.93 11.41 -6.43
C LEU A 28 -6.70 10.99 -7.68
N MET A 29 -7.65 10.06 -7.55
CA MET A 29 -8.58 9.73 -8.63
C MET A 29 -9.43 10.93 -9.07
N THR A 30 -9.83 11.80 -8.14
CA THR A 30 -10.61 13.01 -8.45
C THR A 30 -9.73 14.16 -8.91
N ALA A 31 -8.45 14.18 -8.54
CA ALA A 31 -7.50 15.22 -8.91
C ALA A 31 -6.85 15.04 -10.30
N THR A 32 -6.90 13.84 -10.88
CA THR A 32 -6.35 13.56 -12.22
C THR A 32 -7.45 13.45 -13.27
N ASP A 33 -7.21 14.05 -14.44
CA ASP A 33 -8.05 13.87 -15.64
C ASP A 33 -7.55 12.76 -16.57
N ASP A 34 -6.40 12.16 -16.27
CA ASP A 34 -5.87 11.03 -17.05
C ASP A 34 -6.67 9.75 -16.76
N HIS A 35 -7.39 9.29 -17.77
CA HIS A 35 -8.24 8.09 -17.70
C HIS A 35 -7.45 6.82 -17.38
N THR A 36 -6.24 6.65 -17.92
CA THR A 36 -5.42 5.46 -17.66
C THR A 36 -4.94 5.46 -16.22
N ILE A 37 -4.47 6.59 -15.70
CA ILE A 37 -4.07 6.70 -14.29
C ILE A 37 -5.28 6.45 -13.38
N ARG A 38 -6.45 7.01 -13.71
CA ARG A 38 -7.68 6.77 -12.95
C ARG A 38 -8.06 5.30 -12.89
N GLU A 39 -8.02 4.59 -14.02
CA GLU A 39 -8.29 3.14 -14.08
C GLU A 39 -7.31 2.34 -13.20
N ARG A 40 -6.02 2.72 -13.19
CA ARG A 40 -5.02 2.06 -12.33
C ARG A 40 -5.30 2.29 -10.84
N LEU A 41 -5.67 3.52 -10.47
CA LEU A 41 -6.05 3.83 -9.09
C LEU A 41 -7.34 3.12 -8.67
N GLU A 42 -8.33 2.98 -9.55
CA GLU A 42 -9.53 2.20 -9.27
C GLU A 42 -9.20 0.72 -8.97
N GLY A 43 -8.28 0.15 -9.74
CA GLY A 43 -7.74 -1.18 -9.51
C GLY A 43 -7.09 -1.31 -8.14
N MET A 44 -6.18 -0.39 -7.80
CA MET A 44 -5.50 -0.35 -6.51
C MET A 44 -6.49 -0.17 -5.36
N LEU A 45 -7.40 0.80 -5.44
CA LEU A 45 -8.39 1.09 -4.42
C LEU A 45 -9.28 -0.12 -4.11
N LYS A 46 -9.62 -0.90 -5.13
CA LYS A 46 -10.40 -2.13 -4.96
C LYS A 46 -9.62 -3.17 -4.14
N SER A 47 -8.35 -3.44 -4.46
CA SER A 47 -7.50 -4.35 -3.69
C SER A 47 -7.19 -3.79 -2.31
N ASP A 48 -6.93 -2.49 -2.17
CA ASP A 48 -6.64 -1.85 -0.90
C ASP A 48 -7.81 -1.92 0.08
N ARG A 49 -9.06 -1.82 -0.40
CA ARG A 49 -10.25 -2.09 0.42
C ARG A 49 -10.34 -3.55 0.85
N ALA A 50 -9.99 -4.50 -0.02
CA ALA A 50 -9.92 -5.91 0.35
C ALA A 50 -8.77 -6.19 1.35
N ASN A 51 -7.66 -5.48 1.22
CA ASN A 51 -6.52 -5.57 2.14
C ASN A 51 -6.84 -5.07 3.52
N LEU A 52 -7.70 -4.05 3.66
CA LEU A 52 -8.20 -3.65 4.96
C LEU A 52 -8.89 -4.82 5.67
N SER A 53 -9.72 -5.61 4.98
CA SER A 53 -10.34 -6.80 5.54
C SER A 53 -9.33 -7.89 5.92
N ASN A 54 -8.29 -8.12 5.12
CA ASN A 54 -7.22 -9.08 5.46
C ASN A 54 -6.43 -8.63 6.71
N ILE A 55 -6.16 -7.32 6.85
CA ILE A 55 -5.51 -6.77 8.04
C ILE A 55 -6.41 -6.93 9.27
N GLU A 56 -7.72 -6.71 9.14
CA GLU A 56 -8.69 -6.94 10.22
C GLU A 56 -8.78 -8.40 10.63
N GLU A 57 -8.69 -9.33 9.67
CA GLU A 57 -8.60 -10.75 9.94
C GLU A 57 -7.34 -11.07 10.77
N ALA A 58 -6.19 -10.52 10.40
CA ALA A 58 -4.94 -10.72 11.16
C ALA A 58 -5.04 -10.15 12.59
N VAL A 59 -5.64 -8.97 12.76
CA VAL A 59 -5.93 -8.38 14.08
C VAL A 59 -6.84 -9.30 14.91
N THR A 60 -7.89 -9.83 14.29
CA THR A 60 -8.86 -10.72 14.96
C THR A 60 -8.20 -12.03 15.38
N LYS A 61 -7.42 -12.66 14.48
CA LYS A 61 -6.70 -13.91 14.76
C LYS A 61 -5.62 -13.75 15.83
N LEU A 62 -4.97 -12.58 15.92
CA LEU A 62 -4.03 -12.30 16.99
C LEU A 62 -4.71 -12.31 18.38
N GLY A 63 -6.01 -11.97 18.45
CA GLY A 63 -6.80 -12.01 19.69
C GLY A 63 -6.48 -10.89 20.69
N SER A 64 -5.64 -9.93 20.31
CA SER A 64 -5.31 -8.75 21.12
C SER A 64 -5.49 -7.48 20.30
N THR A 65 -6.23 -6.51 20.86
CA THR A 65 -6.43 -5.20 20.26
C THR A 65 -5.49 -4.17 20.87
N ALA A 66 -5.07 -3.21 20.04
CA ALA A 66 -4.27 -2.07 20.45
C ALA A 66 -4.65 -0.87 19.59
N GLU A 67 -4.36 0.33 20.09
CA GLU A 67 -4.49 1.56 19.33
C GLU A 67 -3.21 1.85 18.54
N PRO A 68 -3.30 2.51 17.37
CA PRO A 68 -2.11 2.96 16.64
C PRO A 68 -1.33 3.98 17.49
N ARG A 69 -0.01 3.98 17.35
CA ARG A 69 0.86 4.87 18.14
C ARG A 69 0.60 6.33 17.80
N ASP A 70 0.74 7.23 18.78
CA ASP A 70 0.62 8.68 18.58
C ASP A 70 1.48 9.20 17.41
N ILE A 71 2.70 8.70 17.28
CA ILE A 71 3.60 9.11 16.19
C ILE A 71 3.10 8.63 14.82
N THR A 72 2.46 7.46 14.76
CA THR A 72 1.85 6.95 13.54
C THR A 72 0.63 7.78 13.17
N GLN A 73 -0.20 8.15 14.14
CA GLN A 73 -1.34 9.06 13.94
C GLN A 73 -0.89 10.42 13.39
N LYS A 74 0.14 11.02 14.00
CA LYS A 74 0.73 12.28 13.52
C LYS A 74 1.31 12.16 12.10
N HIS A 75 1.93 11.03 11.77
CA HIS A 75 2.42 10.78 10.42
C HIS A 75 1.23 10.71 9.44
N ALA A 76 0.22 9.90 9.74
CA ALA A 76 -1.00 9.79 8.94
C ALA A 76 -1.63 11.17 8.68
N GLU A 77 -1.81 11.98 9.72
CA GLU A 77 -2.32 13.35 9.60
C GLU A 77 -1.45 14.23 8.70
N ALA A 78 -0.11 14.16 8.85
CA ALA A 78 0.81 14.95 8.04
C ALA A 78 0.72 14.60 6.56
N VAL A 79 0.66 13.30 6.23
CA VAL A 79 0.53 12.86 4.83
C VAL A 79 -0.83 13.29 4.25
N THR A 80 -1.93 13.12 4.99
CA THR A 80 -3.25 13.59 4.55
C THR A 80 -3.24 15.10 4.27
N LYS A 81 -2.65 15.90 5.17
CA LYS A 81 -2.50 17.35 4.96
C LYS A 81 -1.68 17.69 3.71
N MET A 82 -0.59 16.97 3.47
CA MET A 82 0.23 17.16 2.27
C MET A 82 -0.58 16.84 1.00
N THR A 83 -1.35 15.76 0.99
CA THR A 83 -2.22 15.41 -0.14
C THR A 83 -3.31 16.45 -0.39
N ASP A 84 -3.90 17.01 0.67
CA ASP A 84 -4.97 18.01 0.58
C ASP A 84 -4.46 19.42 0.25
N SER A 85 -3.17 19.68 0.46
CA SER A 85 -2.55 20.98 0.23
C SER A 85 -2.50 21.34 -1.26
N SER A 86 -2.61 22.65 -1.55
CA SER A 86 -2.32 23.21 -2.88
C SER A 86 -0.82 23.48 -3.11
N GLU A 87 0.02 23.32 -2.09
CA GLU A 87 1.47 23.53 -2.18
C GLU A 87 2.17 22.41 -2.97
N LEU A 88 1.60 21.20 -2.98
CA LEU A 88 2.14 20.06 -3.71
C LEU A 88 1.52 19.97 -5.11
N SER A 89 2.36 19.70 -6.10
CA SER A 89 1.90 19.37 -7.45
C SER A 89 1.21 18.00 -7.47
N LEU A 90 0.58 17.65 -8.59
CA LEU A 90 0.00 16.31 -8.74
C LEU A 90 1.08 15.23 -8.71
N TYR A 91 2.25 15.48 -9.31
CA TYR A 91 3.42 14.60 -9.22
C TYR A 91 3.83 14.37 -7.76
N ASP A 92 4.00 15.43 -6.98
CA ASP A 92 4.43 15.35 -5.58
C ASP A 92 3.44 14.52 -4.75
N LYS A 93 2.13 14.68 -4.99
CA LYS A 93 1.10 13.92 -4.26
C LYS A 93 1.09 12.44 -4.62
N PHE A 94 1.30 12.08 -5.89
CA PHE A 94 1.51 10.69 -6.27
C PHE A 94 2.77 10.11 -5.64
N PHE A 95 3.81 10.93 -5.46
CA PHE A 95 5.04 10.52 -4.79
C PHE A 95 4.79 10.25 -3.30
N GLN A 96 3.99 11.06 -2.62
CA GLN A 96 3.57 10.79 -1.23
C GLN A 96 2.79 9.46 -1.12
N LEU A 97 1.90 9.16 -2.06
CA LEU A 97 1.19 7.89 -2.11
C LEU A 97 2.16 6.70 -2.26
N GLU A 98 3.15 6.82 -3.15
CA GLU A 98 4.18 5.78 -3.34
C GLU A 98 5.00 5.55 -2.07
N LEU A 99 5.49 6.61 -1.44
CA LEU A 99 6.28 6.52 -0.21
C LEU A 99 5.49 5.83 0.92
N LEU A 100 4.23 6.22 1.13
CA LEU A 100 3.39 5.60 2.14
C LEU A 100 3.07 4.14 1.81
N LYS A 101 2.81 3.83 0.53
CA LYS A 101 2.58 2.45 0.08
C LYS A 101 3.83 1.59 0.29
N HIS A 102 5.02 2.15 0.06
CA HIS A 102 6.27 1.45 0.32
C HIS A 102 6.45 1.11 1.79
N GLN A 103 6.22 2.09 2.67
CA GLN A 103 6.23 1.85 4.10
C GLN A 103 5.21 0.78 4.53
N GLN A 104 4.00 0.81 3.97
CA GLN A 104 2.95 -0.18 4.22
C GLN A 104 3.40 -1.60 3.84
N THR A 105 3.96 -1.78 2.63
CA THR A 105 4.52 -3.06 2.17
C THR A 105 5.59 -3.58 3.12
N MET A 106 6.56 -2.73 3.46
CA MET A 106 7.69 -3.14 4.31
C MET A 106 7.23 -3.51 5.73
N ASN A 107 6.28 -2.76 6.29
CA ASN A 107 5.70 -3.10 7.59
C ASN A 107 4.96 -4.43 7.55
N GLY A 108 4.13 -4.69 6.54
CA GLY A 108 3.41 -5.96 6.42
C GLY A 108 4.36 -7.16 6.25
N LEU A 109 5.44 -7.02 5.49
CA LEU A 109 6.48 -8.06 5.34
C LEU A 109 7.18 -8.35 6.67
N VAL A 110 7.55 -7.30 7.42
CA VAL A 110 8.19 -7.43 8.73
C VAL A 110 7.24 -8.10 9.72
N LEU A 111 5.96 -7.71 9.76
CA LEU A 111 4.98 -8.29 10.69
C LEU A 111 4.72 -9.77 10.40
N HIS A 112 4.60 -10.14 9.12
CA HIS A 112 4.52 -11.54 8.73
C HIS A 112 5.76 -12.33 9.18
N LYS A 113 6.97 -11.78 8.98
CA LYS A 113 8.21 -12.43 9.41
C LYS A 113 8.32 -12.54 10.94
N VAL A 114 7.85 -11.53 11.67
CA VAL A 114 7.78 -11.55 13.14
C VAL A 114 6.84 -12.67 13.60
N GLY A 115 5.66 -12.82 12.99
CA GLY A 115 4.74 -13.94 13.26
C GLY A 115 5.43 -15.30 13.15
N GLN A 116 6.09 -15.55 12.00
CA GLN A 116 6.90 -16.76 11.75
C GLN A 116 8.00 -17.01 12.80
N THR A 117 8.55 -15.96 13.39
CA THR A 117 9.67 -16.08 14.34
C THR A 117 9.19 -16.41 15.75
N LEU A 118 7.97 -15.97 16.12
CA LEU A 118 7.48 -16.07 17.49
C LEU A 118 6.82 -17.42 17.81
N SER A 119 5.93 -17.91 16.94
CA SER A 119 5.29 -19.23 17.07
C SER A 119 4.45 -19.56 15.84
N ASP A 120 4.15 -20.85 15.63
CA ASP A 120 3.24 -21.31 14.58
C ASP A 120 1.85 -20.63 14.69
N SER A 121 1.32 -20.47 15.90
CA SER A 121 0.04 -19.80 16.11
C SER A 121 0.05 -18.32 15.70
N LEU A 122 1.18 -17.61 15.89
CA LEU A 122 1.32 -16.21 15.49
C LEU A 122 1.67 -16.08 14.01
N GLN A 123 2.32 -17.08 13.42
CA GLN A 123 2.45 -17.21 11.98
C GLN A 123 1.08 -17.33 11.33
N ASP A 124 0.23 -18.25 11.78
CA ASP A 124 -1.12 -18.46 11.25
C ASP A 124 -1.99 -17.20 11.40
N ALA A 125 -1.82 -16.47 12.51
CA ALA A 125 -2.49 -15.19 12.71
C ALA A 125 -2.07 -14.14 11.67
N MET A 126 -0.80 -14.12 11.25
CA MET A 126 -0.26 -13.14 10.31
C MET A 126 -0.37 -13.57 8.83
N GLU A 127 -0.76 -14.81 8.55
CA GLU A 127 -0.92 -15.33 7.19
C GLU A 127 -1.75 -14.43 6.25
N PRO A 128 -2.86 -13.79 6.69
CA PRO A 128 -3.62 -12.89 5.82
C PRO A 128 -2.80 -11.72 5.25
N LEU A 129 -1.71 -11.32 5.93
CA LEU A 129 -0.82 -10.25 5.46
C LEU A 129 -0.04 -10.64 4.20
N ASN A 130 0.08 -11.93 3.87
CA ASN A 130 0.75 -12.34 2.62
C ASN A 130 0.07 -11.72 1.40
N LYS A 131 -1.27 -11.82 1.33
CA LYS A 131 -2.04 -11.22 0.25
C LYS A 131 -1.84 -9.70 0.18
N VAL A 132 -1.90 -9.04 1.35
CA VAL A 132 -1.66 -7.59 1.48
C VAL A 132 -0.29 -7.21 0.92
N ASN A 133 0.76 -7.94 1.31
CA ASN A 133 2.13 -7.69 0.87
C ASN A 133 2.28 -7.86 -0.65
N PHE A 134 1.66 -8.87 -1.24
CA PHE A 134 1.73 -9.12 -2.67
C PHE A 134 1.01 -8.06 -3.49
N GLU A 135 -0.20 -7.70 -3.09
CA GLU A 135 -0.97 -6.65 -3.77
C GLU A 135 -0.25 -5.30 -3.64
N ASN A 136 0.26 -4.96 -2.47
CA ASN A 136 1.02 -3.72 -2.30
C ASN A 136 2.32 -3.68 -3.14
N ARG A 137 3.01 -4.80 -3.34
CA ARG A 137 4.14 -4.87 -4.28
C ARG A 137 3.72 -4.64 -5.72
N ALA A 138 2.58 -5.18 -6.14
CA ALA A 138 2.03 -4.89 -7.45
C ALA A 138 1.65 -3.40 -7.57
N HIS A 139 1.10 -2.80 -6.51
CA HIS A 139 0.75 -1.38 -6.47
C HIS A 139 2.01 -0.50 -6.57
N GLN A 140 3.14 -0.90 -5.98
CA GLN A 140 4.41 -0.18 -6.14
C GLN A 140 4.87 -0.09 -7.61
N GLU A 141 4.76 -1.19 -8.37
CA GLU A 141 5.09 -1.17 -9.81
C GLU A 141 4.13 -0.29 -10.60
N VAL A 142 2.84 -0.30 -10.24
CA VAL A 142 1.84 0.59 -10.85
C VAL A 142 2.16 2.06 -10.55
N LEU A 143 2.44 2.40 -9.29
CA LEU A 143 2.76 3.76 -8.85
C LEU A 143 4.06 4.27 -9.46
N LYS A 144 5.06 3.41 -9.64
CA LYS A 144 6.27 3.74 -10.41
C LYS A 144 5.92 4.14 -11.83
N GLY A 145 5.01 3.40 -12.49
CA GLY A 145 4.45 3.77 -13.79
C GLY A 145 3.79 5.15 -13.76
N VAL A 146 2.86 5.37 -12.82
CA VAL A 146 2.17 6.66 -12.66
C VAL A 146 3.16 7.80 -12.46
N LEU A 147 4.20 7.62 -11.65
CA LEU A 147 5.23 8.63 -11.41
C LEU A 147 6.04 8.95 -12.66
N TYR A 148 6.38 7.97 -13.49
CA TYR A 148 6.99 8.26 -14.79
C TYR A 148 6.06 9.09 -15.67
N PHE A 149 4.76 8.77 -15.69
CA PHE A 149 3.81 9.48 -16.52
C PHE A 149 3.62 10.94 -16.08
N VAL A 150 3.22 11.13 -14.83
CA VAL A 150 2.94 12.46 -14.27
C VAL A 150 4.22 13.28 -14.20
N GLY A 151 5.34 12.67 -13.80
CA GLY A 151 6.63 13.35 -13.71
C GLY A 151 7.17 13.78 -15.07
N THR A 152 7.05 12.97 -16.12
CA THR A 152 7.48 13.37 -17.48
C THR A 152 6.67 14.56 -17.99
N ARG A 153 5.34 14.55 -17.78
CA ARG A 153 4.48 15.67 -18.16
C ARG A 153 4.82 16.94 -17.39
N GLU A 154 5.01 16.83 -16.08
CA GLU A 154 5.26 17.99 -15.21
C GLU A 154 6.66 18.58 -15.44
N ILE A 155 7.69 17.74 -15.45
CA ILE A 155 9.09 18.18 -15.47
C ILE A 155 9.56 18.52 -16.88
N ALA A 156 9.16 17.71 -17.88
CA ALA A 156 9.61 17.87 -19.26
C ALA A 156 8.56 18.55 -20.17
N GLY A 157 7.30 18.66 -19.74
CA GLY A 157 6.22 19.18 -20.58
C GLY A 157 5.86 18.26 -21.76
N GLN A 158 6.19 16.97 -21.66
CA GLN A 158 6.04 16.01 -22.75
C GLN A 158 5.17 14.83 -22.34
N GLU A 159 4.50 14.25 -23.33
CA GLU A 159 3.83 12.96 -23.14
C GLU A 159 4.88 11.83 -23.04
N PRO A 160 4.80 10.98 -22.00
CA PRO A 160 5.68 9.82 -21.82
C PRO A 160 5.42 8.75 -22.89
N ASP A 161 6.38 7.85 -23.06
CA ASP A 161 6.22 6.70 -23.95
C ASP A 161 5.11 5.76 -23.43
N MET A 162 4.05 5.59 -24.23
CA MET A 162 2.93 4.70 -23.90
C MET A 162 3.34 3.23 -23.74
N GLY A 163 4.47 2.81 -24.32
CA GLY A 163 5.08 1.50 -24.12
C GLY A 163 5.44 1.20 -22.66
N LEU A 164 5.60 2.24 -21.83
CA LEU A 164 5.84 2.10 -20.39
C LEU A 164 4.70 1.33 -19.68
N TRP A 165 3.45 1.51 -20.09
CA TRP A 165 2.34 0.77 -19.47
C TRP A 165 2.41 -0.73 -19.72
N ALA A 166 2.83 -1.15 -20.92
CA ALA A 166 3.04 -2.56 -21.21
C ALA A 166 4.15 -3.14 -20.30
N SER A 167 5.21 -2.38 -20.03
CA SER A 167 6.25 -2.80 -19.08
C SER A 167 5.75 -2.89 -17.63
N VAL A 168 4.90 -1.94 -17.20
CA VAL A 168 4.26 -1.99 -15.87
C VAL A 168 3.37 -3.23 -15.75
N GLU A 169 2.54 -3.51 -16.75
CA GLU A 169 1.67 -4.69 -16.77
C GLU A 169 2.47 -6.00 -16.75
N GLN A 170 3.58 -6.06 -17.49
CA GLN A 170 4.51 -7.20 -17.45
C GLN A 170 5.13 -7.37 -16.06
N GLY A 171 5.56 -6.29 -15.40
CA GLY A 171 6.09 -6.32 -14.04
C GLY A 171 5.08 -6.84 -13.03
N VAL A 172 3.83 -6.35 -13.10
CA VAL A 172 2.71 -6.82 -12.27
C VAL A 172 2.38 -8.29 -12.55
N ALA A 173 2.36 -8.71 -13.83
CA ALA A 173 2.10 -10.09 -14.21
C ALA A 173 3.18 -11.04 -13.72
N ALA A 174 4.46 -10.65 -13.80
CA ALA A 174 5.58 -11.42 -13.29
C ALA A 174 5.48 -11.63 -11.77
N LEU A 175 5.13 -10.57 -11.02
CA LEU A 175 4.86 -10.65 -9.57
C LEU A 175 3.74 -11.66 -9.27
N LYS A 176 2.63 -11.60 -10.02
CA LYS A 176 1.49 -12.53 -9.85
C LYS A 176 1.86 -13.99 -10.21
N GLY A 177 2.62 -14.20 -11.29
CA GLY A 177 3.04 -15.53 -11.75
C GLY A 177 4.00 -16.23 -10.78
N ALA A 178 4.90 -15.48 -10.14
CA ALA A 178 5.79 -16.00 -9.10
C ALA A 178 5.03 -16.53 -7.86
N ILE A 179 3.83 -16.01 -7.60
CA ILE A 179 2.99 -16.43 -6.47
C ILE A 179 2.17 -17.67 -6.84
N GLY A 180 1.56 -17.68 -8.04
CA GLY A 180 0.81 -18.85 -8.52
C GLY A 180 1.65 -20.13 -8.56
N SER A 181 2.95 -20.00 -8.76
CA SER A 181 3.91 -21.13 -8.72
C SER A 181 4.39 -21.50 -7.31
N ALA A 182 4.25 -20.63 -6.30
CA ALA A 182 4.65 -20.90 -4.92
C ALA A 182 3.54 -21.51 -4.04
N VAL A 183 2.28 -21.38 -4.49
CA VAL A 183 1.09 -21.92 -3.81
C VAL A 183 0.61 -23.25 -4.46
N SER A 184 1.20 -23.63 -5.59
CA SER A 184 0.90 -24.87 -6.34
C SER A 184 1.76 -26.06 -5.94
#